data_AF-A0A2D4KHC1-F1
#
_entry.id   AF-A0A2D4KHC1-F1
#
_cell.length_a   1.000
_cell.length_b   1.000
_cell.length_c   1.000
_cell.angle_alpha   90.00
_cell.angle_beta   90.00
_cell.angle_gamma   90.00
#
_symmetry.space_group_name_H-M   'P 1'
#
loop_
_entity.id
_entity.type
_entity.pdbx_description
1 polymer ?
#
loop_
_entity_poly.entity_id
_entity_poly.type
_entity_poly.pdbx_seq_one_letter_code
_entity_poly.pdbx_strand_id
1 'polypeptide(L)'
;MDRWDYLQVQNRYSQDKKDFGIYNKPQRLDKILLGPDKKNISKFYNYLLEIELEEEVVKGNMIAWSRNIGRSITLIEWEKIWTRNSKITKSAAYKENAYKMFYRWHFSPLRLAKMSPNMNLNCWKCKKNQGTFYHMWWSCKEAQ
;
A
#
# COMPACT_ATOMS: atom_id res chain seq x y z
N MET A 1 -22.96 -5.47 27.03
CA MET A 1 -22.88 -5.95 25.65
C MET A 1 -24.04 -6.92 25.46
N ASP A 2 -24.89 -6.70 24.47
CA ASP A 2 -26.06 -7.54 24.24
C ASP A 2 -25.63 -8.91 23.68
N ARG A 3 -26.45 -9.94 23.88
CA ARG A 3 -26.18 -11.31 23.40
C ARG A 3 -26.02 -11.36 21.89
N TRP A 4 -26.75 -10.52 21.17
CA TRP A 4 -26.64 -10.40 19.71
C TRP A 4 -25.28 -9.85 19.27
N ASP A 5 -24.80 -8.80 19.94
CA ASP A 5 -23.47 -8.24 19.66
C ASP A 5 -22.36 -9.27 19.89
N TYR A 6 -22.46 -10.04 20.97
CA TYR A 6 -21.49 -11.10 21.28
C TYR A 6 -21.44 -12.17 20.18
N LEU A 7 -22.61 -12.62 19.69
CA LEU A 7 -22.69 -13.62 18.63
C LEU A 7 -22.12 -13.12 17.30
N GLN A 8 -22.32 -11.84 16.98
CA GLN A 8 -21.74 -11.23 15.78
C GLN A 8 -20.20 -11.21 15.86
N VAL A 9 -19.64 -10.78 16.99
CA VAL A 9 -18.19 -10.75 17.20
C VAL A 9 -17.59 -12.15 17.15
N GLN A 10 -18.24 -13.15 17.77
CA GLN A 10 -17.76 -14.52 17.78
C GLN A 10 -17.79 -15.16 16.39
N ASN A 11 -18.82 -14.89 15.60
CA ASN A 11 -18.94 -15.39 14.24
C ASN A 11 -17.85 -14.77 13.35
N ARG A 12 -17.64 -13.45 13.48
CA ARG A 12 -16.57 -12.74 12.77
C ARG A 12 -15.19 -13.27 13.13
N TYR A 13 -14.90 -13.46 14.41
CA TYR A 13 -13.65 -14.04 14.89
C TYR A 13 -13.40 -15.43 14.29
N SER A 14 -14.43 -16.28 14.27
CA SER A 14 -14.34 -17.64 13.73
C SER A 14 -14.05 -17.64 12.23
N GLN A 15 -14.63 -16.70 11.48
CA GLN A 15 -14.37 -16.52 10.06
C GLN A 15 -12.93 -16.00 9.81
N ASP A 16 -12.53 -14.93 10.48
CA ASP A 16 -11.20 -14.34 10.31
C ASP A 16 -10.08 -15.33 10.72
N LYS A 17 -10.33 -16.18 11.72
CA LYS A 17 -9.41 -17.25 12.11
C LYS A 17 -9.20 -18.30 11.01
N LYS A 18 -10.24 -18.62 10.24
CA LYS A 18 -10.14 -19.57 9.12
C LYS A 18 -9.47 -18.95 7.90
N ASP A 19 -9.82 -17.70 7.58
CA ASP A 19 -9.40 -17.07 6.33
C ASP A 19 -7.98 -16.49 6.39
N PHE A 20 -7.61 -15.89 7.52
CA PHE A 20 -6.35 -15.15 7.66
C PHE A 20 -5.38 -15.77 8.66
N GLY A 21 -5.87 -16.63 9.55
CA GLY A 21 -5.11 -17.14 10.69
C GLY A 21 -4.91 -16.06 11.75
N ILE A 22 -5.33 -16.32 12.99
CA ILE A 22 -5.10 -15.40 14.11
C ILE A 22 -3.86 -15.85 14.89
N TYR A 23 -2.89 -14.97 15.03
CA TYR A 23 -1.68 -15.22 15.81
C TYR A 23 -2.05 -15.29 17.30
N ASN A 24 -1.90 -16.48 17.89
CA ASN A 24 -2.26 -16.70 19.30
C ASN A 24 -1.19 -16.22 20.29
N LYS A 25 -0.01 -15.80 19.81
CA LYS A 25 1.09 -15.34 20.66
C LYS A 25 1.13 -13.82 20.71
N PRO A 26 1.30 -13.20 21.91
CA PRO A 26 1.41 -11.76 22.03
C PRO A 26 2.58 -11.23 21.20
N GLN A 27 2.28 -10.40 20.21
CA GLN A 27 3.26 -9.68 19.43
C GLN A 27 3.90 -8.57 20.26
N ARG A 28 4.96 -7.95 19.73
CA ARG A 28 5.69 -6.89 20.42
C ARG A 28 4.78 -5.69 20.75
N LEU A 29 3.87 -5.35 19.83
CA LEU A 29 2.84 -4.33 20.06
C LEU A 29 1.86 -4.73 21.17
N ASP A 30 1.39 -5.97 21.16
CA ASP A 30 0.49 -6.50 22.20
C ASP A 30 1.15 -6.42 23.59
N LYS A 31 2.45 -6.68 23.67
CA LYS A 31 3.21 -6.54 24.92
C LYS A 31 3.33 -5.09 25.40
N ILE A 32 3.32 -4.12 24.48
CA ILE A 32 3.29 -2.69 24.84
C ILE A 32 1.90 -2.30 25.35
N LEU A 33 0.84 -2.79 24.69
CA LEU A 33 -0.56 -2.51 25.01
C LEU A 33 -1.04 -3.19 26.31
N LEU A 34 -0.65 -4.44 26.52
CA LEU A 34 -1.04 -5.25 27.69
C LEU A 34 -0.05 -5.12 28.86
N GLY A 35 1.07 -4.41 28.64
CA GLY A 35 2.09 -4.17 29.65
C GLY A 35 1.69 -3.07 30.64
N PRO A 36 2.54 -2.76 31.63
CA PRO A 36 2.24 -1.74 32.62
C PRO A 36 2.12 -0.35 31.98
N ASP A 37 1.09 0.40 32.39
CA ASP A 37 0.71 1.75 31.93
C ASP A 37 1.70 2.85 32.36
N LYS A 38 2.94 2.69 31.97
CA LYS A 38 4.03 3.63 32.22
C LYS A 38 4.78 3.86 30.92
N LYS A 39 4.98 5.14 30.58
CA LYS A 39 5.73 5.57 29.39
C LYS A 39 5.19 4.97 28.08
N ASN A 40 3.88 4.70 27.99
CA ASN A 40 3.28 4.07 26.81
C ASN A 40 3.59 4.89 25.55
N ILE A 41 3.46 6.22 25.60
CA ILE A 41 3.84 7.11 24.49
C ILE A 41 5.28 6.86 24.02
N SER A 42 6.25 6.80 24.93
CA SER A 42 7.65 6.53 24.58
C SER A 42 7.87 5.12 24.01
N LYS A 43 7.20 4.11 24.58
CA LYS A 43 7.26 2.72 24.07
C LYS A 43 6.69 2.63 22.66
N PHE A 44 5.56 3.29 22.41
CA PHE A 44 4.93 3.39 21.09
C PHE A 44 5.82 4.13 20.10
N TYR A 45 6.37 5.27 20.50
CA TYR A 45 7.28 6.06 19.65
C TYR A 45 8.51 5.24 19.24
N ASN A 46 9.16 4.56 20.18
CA ASN A 46 10.32 3.70 19.88
C ASN A 46 9.95 2.51 18.98
N TYR A 47 8.79 1.89 19.22
CA TYR A 47 8.30 0.80 18.36
C TYR A 47 8.04 1.26 16.93
N LEU A 48 7.42 2.44 16.76
CA LEU A 48 7.17 3.02 15.45
C LEU A 48 8.48 3.42 14.75
N LEU A 49 9.43 4.01 15.48
CA LEU A 49 10.75 4.32 14.94
C LEU A 49 11.45 3.06 14.45
N GLU A 50 11.43 1.97 15.21
CA GLU A 50 12.04 0.70 14.79
C GLU A 50 11.34 0.09 13.57
N ILE A 51 10.01 0.20 13.46
CA ILE A 51 9.27 -0.25 12.26
C ILE A 51 9.59 0.65 11.05
N GLU A 52 9.68 1.96 11.26
CA GLU A 52 10.01 2.91 10.19
C GLU A 52 11.46 2.74 9.71
N LEU A 53 12.35 2.36 10.62
CA LEU A 53 13.75 2.04 10.37
C LEU A 53 13.97 0.59 9.91
N GLU A 54 12.99 -0.29 10.09
CA GLU A 54 12.94 -1.58 9.40
C GLU A 54 12.78 -1.25 7.92
N GLU A 55 13.91 -1.13 7.25
CA GLU A 55 13.98 -0.94 5.82
C GLU A 55 13.04 -1.96 5.16
N GLU A 56 11.93 -1.49 4.57
CA GLU A 56 11.29 -2.26 3.52
C GLU A 56 12.29 -2.37 2.37
N VAL A 57 13.16 -3.37 2.44
CA VAL A 57 14.24 -3.67 1.48
C VAL A 57 13.68 -3.75 0.06
N VAL A 58 12.39 -4.08 -0.06
CA VAL A 58 11.67 -4.11 -1.32
C VAL A 58 10.24 -3.59 -1.16
N LYS A 59 10.02 -2.30 -1.42
CA LYS A 59 8.67 -1.74 -1.54
C LYS A 59 7.94 -2.49 -2.67
N GLY A 60 6.76 -3.06 -2.44
CA GLY A 60 6.02 -3.82 -3.47
C GLY A 60 5.80 -3.06 -4.79
N ASN A 61 5.78 -1.73 -4.73
CA ASN A 61 5.76 -0.84 -5.89
C ASN A 61 7.05 -0.90 -6.74
N MET A 62 8.22 -1.03 -6.12
CA MET A 62 9.51 -1.17 -6.81
C MET A 62 9.53 -2.43 -7.67
N ILE A 63 9.06 -3.57 -7.14
CA ILE A 63 8.90 -4.80 -7.93
C ILE A 63 7.96 -4.56 -9.11
N ALA A 64 6.82 -3.91 -8.87
CA ALA A 64 5.85 -3.69 -9.93
C ALA A 64 6.39 -2.79 -11.05
N TRP A 65 7.14 -1.75 -10.71
CA TRP A 65 7.84 -0.91 -11.68
C TRP A 65 8.95 -1.67 -12.41
N SER A 66 9.74 -2.47 -11.70
CA SER A 66 10.76 -3.33 -12.29
C SER A 66 10.18 -4.26 -13.36
N ARG A 67 9.03 -4.90 -13.06
CA ARG A 67 8.30 -5.74 -14.03
C ARG A 67 7.81 -4.95 -15.25
N ASN A 68 7.37 -3.71 -15.07
CA ASN A 68 6.90 -2.88 -16.18
C ASN A 68 8.05 -2.37 -17.07
N ILE A 69 9.21 -2.08 -16.50
CA ILE A 69 10.39 -1.60 -17.23
C ILE A 69 11.17 -2.78 -17.86
N GLY A 70 11.01 -3.99 -17.33
CA GLY A 70 11.72 -5.18 -17.83
C GLY A 70 13.16 -5.30 -17.32
N ARG A 71 13.52 -4.58 -16.24
CA ARG A 71 14.82 -4.69 -15.57
C ARG A 71 14.65 -4.63 -14.06
N SER A 72 15.56 -5.24 -13.31
CA SER A 72 15.65 -5.05 -11.85
C SER A 72 15.96 -3.58 -11.54
N ILE A 73 15.28 -3.03 -10.53
CA ILE A 73 15.59 -1.71 -9.96
C ILE A 73 16.19 -1.97 -8.58
N THR A 74 17.39 -1.45 -8.33
CA THR A 74 18.02 -1.59 -7.01
C THR A 74 17.47 -0.55 -6.03
N LEU A 75 17.59 -0.80 -4.73
CA LEU A 75 17.16 0.16 -3.70
C LEU A 75 17.87 1.51 -3.85
N ILE A 76 19.18 1.48 -4.14
CA ILE A 76 19.99 2.69 -4.37
C ILE A 76 19.47 3.49 -5.57
N GLU A 77 19.14 2.82 -6.68
CA GLU A 77 18.54 3.49 -7.84
C GLU A 77 17.18 4.10 -7.49
N TRP A 78 16.35 3.35 -6.77
CA TRP A 78 15.02 3.77 -6.34
C TRP A 78 15.08 5.03 -5.46
N GLU A 79 15.97 5.03 -4.46
CA GLU A 79 16.23 6.18 -3.58
C GLU A 79 16.79 7.39 -4.31
N LYS A 80 17.67 7.16 -5.29
CA LYS A 80 18.23 8.23 -6.12
C LYS A 80 17.14 8.92 -6.93
N ILE A 81 16.22 8.16 -7.54
CA ILE A 81 15.09 8.72 -8.29
C ILE A 81 14.15 9.48 -7.35
N TRP A 82 13.86 8.92 -6.17
CA TRP A 82 13.03 9.57 -5.15
C TRP A 82 13.61 10.92 -4.69
N THR A 83 14.88 10.92 -4.30
CA THR A 83 15.60 12.11 -3.80
C THR A 83 15.73 13.17 -4.87
N ARG A 84 15.89 12.77 -6.14
CA ARG A 84 15.87 13.70 -7.25
C ARG A 84 14.49 14.33 -7.40
N ASN A 85 13.44 13.53 -7.48
CA ASN A 85 12.07 14.01 -7.71
C ASN A 85 11.58 14.96 -6.61
N SER A 86 11.94 14.72 -5.35
CA SER A 86 11.57 15.60 -4.23
C SER A 86 12.19 17.00 -4.33
N LYS A 87 13.31 17.14 -5.05
CA LYS A 87 14.05 18.40 -5.27
C LYS A 87 13.69 19.12 -6.57
N ILE A 88 12.99 18.47 -7.51
CA ILE A 88 12.69 19.06 -8.84
C ILE A 88 11.83 20.32 -8.73
N THR A 89 10.91 20.37 -7.77
CA THR A 89 9.91 21.43 -7.68
C THR A 89 9.65 21.82 -6.24
N LYS A 90 9.38 23.11 -6.00
CA LYS A 90 8.92 23.62 -4.70
C LYS A 90 7.40 23.48 -4.51
N SER A 91 6.64 23.28 -5.60
CA SER A 91 5.18 23.18 -5.53
C SER A 91 4.74 21.88 -4.87
N ALA A 92 3.90 22.00 -3.85
CA ALA A 92 3.34 20.86 -3.12
C ALA A 92 2.52 19.95 -4.03
N ALA A 93 1.69 20.52 -4.93
CA ALA A 93 0.85 19.74 -5.84
C ALA A 93 1.68 18.85 -6.78
N TYR A 94 2.80 19.36 -7.30
CA TYR A 94 3.68 18.55 -8.14
C TYR A 94 4.42 17.47 -7.34
N LYS A 95 4.86 17.76 -6.11
CA LYS A 95 5.44 16.74 -5.22
C LYS A 95 4.45 15.62 -4.93
N GLU A 96 3.21 15.97 -4.61
CA GLU A 96 2.12 15.02 -4.37
C GLU A 96 1.87 14.14 -5.60
N ASN A 97 1.83 14.73 -6.80
CA ASN A 97 1.68 13.96 -8.04
C ASN A 97 2.86 13.01 -8.24
N ALA A 98 4.10 13.45 -8.03
CA ALA A 98 5.27 12.58 -8.12
C ALA A 98 5.19 11.41 -7.13
N TYR A 99 4.75 11.66 -5.89
CA TYR A 99 4.54 10.63 -4.88
C TYR A 99 3.45 9.63 -5.27
N LYS A 100 2.29 10.12 -5.69
CA LYS A 100 1.19 9.28 -6.19
C LYS A 100 1.63 8.41 -7.36
N MET A 101 2.52 8.92 -8.22
CA MET A 101 3.07 8.15 -9.32
C MET A 101 4.04 7.08 -8.86
N PHE A 102 5.01 7.44 -8.02
CA PHE A 102 6.03 6.52 -7.51
C PHE A 102 5.40 5.34 -6.77
N TYR A 103 4.43 5.62 -5.91
CA TYR A 103 3.72 4.63 -5.11
C TYR A 103 2.52 3.97 -5.81
N ARG A 104 2.29 4.29 -7.09
CA ARG A 104 1.16 3.74 -7.88
C ARG A 104 -0.18 3.89 -7.15
N TRP A 105 -0.40 5.09 -6.61
CA TRP A 105 -1.54 5.41 -5.74
C TRP A 105 -2.87 5.43 -6.49
N HIS A 106 -2.88 5.89 -7.75
CA HIS A 106 -4.11 5.98 -8.52
C HIS A 106 -4.75 4.61 -8.75
N PHE A 107 -6.07 4.54 -8.56
CA PHE A 107 -6.86 3.37 -8.90
C PHE A 107 -7.03 3.26 -10.41
N SER A 108 -6.53 2.18 -10.98
CA SER A 108 -6.72 1.86 -12.39
C SER A 108 -8.05 1.11 -12.60
N PRO A 109 -8.68 1.17 -13.79
CA PRO A 109 -9.88 0.40 -14.12
C PRO A 109 -9.75 -1.08 -13.77
N LEU A 110 -8.59 -1.67 -14.03
CA LEU A 110 -8.31 -3.05 -13.65
C LEU A 110 -8.34 -3.28 -12.13
N ARG A 111 -7.83 -2.34 -11.33
CA ARG A 111 -7.90 -2.43 -9.86
C ARG A 111 -9.34 -2.26 -9.37
N LEU A 112 -10.09 -1.33 -9.97
CA LEU A 112 -11.48 -1.08 -9.58
C LEU A 112 -12.40 -2.24 -9.96
N ALA A 113 -12.22 -2.84 -11.13
CA ALA A 113 -12.97 -4.03 -11.56
C ALA A 113 -12.77 -5.24 -10.66
N LYS A 114 -11.63 -5.32 -9.94
CA LYS A 114 -11.42 -6.35 -8.91
C LYS A 114 -12.20 -6.10 -7.61
N MET A 115 -12.50 -4.84 -7.31
CA MET A 115 -13.27 -4.45 -6.13
C MET A 115 -14.78 -4.49 -6.40
N SER A 116 -15.17 -4.17 -7.63
CA SER A 116 -16.55 -4.03 -8.07
C SER A 116 -16.80 -4.86 -9.34
N PRO A 117 -17.57 -5.98 -9.26
CA PRO A 117 -17.72 -6.93 -10.36
C PRO A 117 -18.28 -6.36 -11.68
N ASN A 118 -19.06 -5.29 -11.61
CA ASN A 118 -19.76 -4.72 -12.78
C ASN A 118 -18.97 -3.60 -13.47
N MET A 119 -17.73 -3.34 -13.06
CA MET A 119 -16.94 -2.24 -13.59
C MET A 119 -16.13 -2.66 -14.82
N ASN A 120 -16.08 -1.79 -15.84
CA ASN A 120 -15.29 -2.05 -17.04
C ASN A 120 -13.79 -2.03 -16.71
N LEU A 121 -13.09 -3.10 -17.09
CA LEU A 121 -11.65 -3.30 -16.91
C LEU A 121 -10.78 -2.56 -17.95
N ASN A 122 -11.37 -2.01 -19.00
CA ASN A 122 -10.67 -1.30 -20.07
C ASN A 122 -10.23 0.11 -19.64
N CYS A 123 -9.17 0.60 -20.29
CA CYS A 123 -8.64 1.94 -20.10
C CYS A 123 -9.70 3.00 -20.39
N TRP A 124 -9.84 4.00 -19.51
CA TRP A 124 -10.78 5.10 -19.71
C TRP A 124 -10.49 5.96 -20.94
N LYS A 125 -9.23 6.00 -21.37
CA LYS A 125 -8.78 6.82 -22.50
C LYS A 125 -9.05 6.09 -23.83
N CYS A 126 -8.40 4.95 -24.04
CA CYS A 126 -8.50 4.23 -25.33
C CYS A 126 -9.70 3.29 -25.43
N LYS A 127 -10.34 2.92 -24.32
CA LYS A 127 -11.48 1.99 -24.22
C LYS A 127 -11.26 0.58 -24.80
N LYS A 128 -10.06 0.29 -25.32
CA LYS A 128 -9.69 -0.95 -26.01
C LYS A 128 -8.85 -1.89 -25.14
N ASN A 129 -7.71 -1.41 -24.65
CA ASN A 129 -6.78 -2.21 -23.85
C ASN A 129 -7.15 -2.20 -22.37
N GLN A 130 -6.71 -3.21 -21.62
CA GLN A 130 -6.89 -3.27 -20.18
C GLN A 130 -6.30 -2.03 -19.48
N GLY A 131 -7.07 -1.43 -18.58
CA GLY A 131 -6.70 -0.26 -17.80
C GLY A 131 -5.75 -0.61 -16.66
N THR A 132 -4.56 -1.11 -16.98
CA THR A 132 -3.48 -1.26 -16.01
C THR A 132 -2.89 0.10 -15.66
N PHE A 133 -2.30 0.24 -14.47
CA PHE A 133 -1.65 1.48 -14.07
C PHE A 133 -0.60 1.94 -15.10
N TYR A 134 0.28 1.03 -15.53
CA TYR A 134 1.30 1.36 -16.52
C TYR A 134 0.71 1.75 -17.87
N HIS A 135 -0.31 1.02 -18.35
CA HIS A 135 -0.96 1.35 -19.61
C HIS A 135 -1.53 2.77 -19.59
N MET A 136 -2.32 3.11 -18.58
CA MET A 136 -3.05 4.38 -18.52
C MET A 136 -2.16 5.62 -18.61
N TRP A 137 -0.93 5.52 -18.11
CA TRP A 137 -0.07 6.67 -17.93
C TRP A 137 1.23 6.63 -18.76
N TRP A 138 1.68 5.47 -19.25
CA TRP A 138 2.90 5.32 -20.06
C TRP A 138 2.64 4.77 -21.45
N SER A 139 1.77 3.76 -21.60
CA SER A 139 1.70 2.97 -22.84
C SER A 139 0.43 3.21 -23.67
N CYS A 140 -0.51 4.00 -23.17
CA CYS A 140 -1.76 4.32 -23.85
C CYS A 140 -1.49 5.39 -24.90
N LYS A 141 -1.62 5.04 -26.19
CA LYS A 141 -1.44 5.96 -27.31
C LYS A 141 -2.37 7.18 -27.25
N GLU A 142 -3.61 6.99 -26.82
CA GLU A 142 -4.59 8.09 -26.66
C GLU A 142 -4.28 9.00 -25.45
N ALA A 143 -3.27 8.66 -24.63
CA ALA A 143 -2.83 9.46 -23.48
C ALA A 143 -1.57 10.28 -23.76
N GLN A 144 -0.87 9.96 -24.86
CA GLN A 144 0.37 10.58 -25.31
C GLN A 144 0.03 11.65 -26.34
#